data_AF-A0A8S8Z503-F1
#
_entry.id   AF-A0A8S8Z503-F1
#
_cell.length_a   1.000
_cell.length_b   1.000
_cell.length_c   1.000
_cell.angle_alpha   90.00
_cell.angle_beta   90.00
_cell.angle_gamma   90.00
#
_symmetry.space_group_name_H-M   'P 1'
#
loop_
_entity.id
_entity.type
_entity.pdbx_description
1 polymer ?
#
loop_
_entity_poly.entity_id
_entity_poly.type
_entity_poly.pdbx_seq_one_letter_code
_entity_poly.pdbx_strand_id
1 'polypeptide(L)' 'MEINEVQDPDYEVVTISNLGFVDPYGNEGLVILHSDDKREFHMRAFFW' A
#
# COMPACT_ATOMS: atom_id res chain seq x y z
N MET A 1 -5.14 -10.87 11.14
CA MET A 1 -4.67 -11.79 10.08
C MET A 1 -3.22 -12.08 10.43
N GLU A 2 -2.87 -13.32 10.74
CA GLU A 2 -1.47 -13.68 11.05
C GLU A 2 -0.83 -14.23 9.77
N ILE A 3 0.15 -13.50 9.23
CA ILE A 3 0.92 -13.91 8.05
C ILE A 3 2.16 -14.63 8.59
N ASN A 4 2.15 -15.96 8.58
CA ASN A 4 3.21 -16.81 9.13
C ASN A 4 4.30 -17.18 8.10
N GLU A 5 4.51 -16.34 7.10
CA GLU A 5 5.57 -16.53 6.10
C GLU A 5 6.89 -15.97 6.66
N VAL A 6 7.97 -16.73 6.50
CA VAL A 6 9.31 -16.25 6.87
C VAL A 6 9.62 -15.05 5.99
N GLN A 7 9.67 -13.86 6.60
CA GLN A 7 9.93 -12.62 5.88
C GLN A 7 11.33 -12.67 5.28
N ASP A 8 11.42 -12.47 3.98
CA ASP A 8 12.70 -12.28 3.30
C ASP A 8 13.29 -10.93 3.77
N PRO A 9 14.54 -10.88 4.25
CA PRO A 9 15.14 -9.66 4.78
C PRO A 9 15.24 -8.51 3.76
N ASP A 10 15.14 -8.82 2.46
CA ASP A 10 15.16 -7.80 1.40
C ASP A 10 13.79 -7.14 1.17
N TYR A 11 12.73 -7.64 1.82
CA TYR A 11 11.35 -7.16 1.64
C TYR A 11 10.75 -6.61 2.94
N GLU A 12 10.11 -5.45 2.84
CA GLU A 12 9.38 -4.84 3.95
C GLU A 12 7.90 -5.25 3.92
N VAL A 13 7.39 -5.74 5.05
CA VAL A 13 5.95 -5.95 5.21
C VAL A 13 5.29 -4.64 5.60
N VAL A 14 4.34 -4.21 4.77
CA VAL A 14 3.59 -2.96 4.96
C VAL A 14 2.10 -3.23 4.88
N THR A 15 1.33 -2.40 5.56
CA THR A 15 -0.13 -2.48 5.58
C THR A 15 -0.73 -1.37 4.72
N ILE A 16 -1.82 -1.69 4.01
CA ILE A 16 -2.59 -0.68 3.30
C ILE A 16 -3.38 0.11 4.33
N SER A 17 -3.09 1.41 4.45
CA SER A 17 -3.72 2.28 5.44
C SER A 17 -4.75 3.21 4.84
N ASN A 18 -4.57 3.61 3.58
CA ASN A 18 -5.49 4.51 2.89
C ASN A 18 -5.60 4.18 1.40
N LEU A 19 -6.84 4.16 0.91
CA LEU A 19 -7.20 4.10 -0.51
C LEU A 19 -7.92 5.41 -0.84
N GLY A 20 -7.22 6.33 -1.49
CA GLY A 20 -7.80 7.58 -1.98
C GLY A 20 -8.10 7.51 -3.47
N PHE A 21 -9.27 7.97 -3.91
CA PHE A 21 -9.54 8.20 -5.34
C PHE A 21 -8.99 9.57 -5.74
N VAL A 22 -8.18 9.62 -6.79
CA VAL A 22 -7.43 10.83 -7.17
C VAL A 22 -8.12 11.60 -8.29
N ASP A 23 -8.80 10.92 -9.22
CA ASP A 23 -9.49 11.57 -10.34
C ASP A 23 -11.03 11.47 -10.27
N PRO A 24 -11.75 12.43 -10.88
CA PRO A 24 -13.22 12.49 -10.83
C PRO A 24 -13.95 11.30 -11.44
N TYR A 25 -13.28 10.50 -12.27
CA TYR A 25 -13.83 9.35 -12.96
C TYR A 25 -13.47 8.03 -12.26
N GLY A 26 -12.61 8.06 -11.22
CA GLY A 26 -12.23 6.90 -10.43
C GLY A 26 -11.28 5.93 -11.14
N ASN A 27 -10.58 6.36 -12.18
CA ASN A 27 -9.63 5.56 -12.96
C ASN A 27 -8.23 5.50 -12.32
N GLU A 28 -7.90 6.47 -11.48
CA GLU A 28 -6.63 6.64 -10.78
C GLU A 28 -6.89 6.74 -9.28
N GLY A 29 -6.22 5.86 -8.53
CA GLY A 29 -6.22 5.84 -7.07
C GLY A 29 -4.81 6.07 -6.52
N LEU A 30 -4.75 6.63 -5.32
CA LEU A 30 -3.55 6.67 -4.48
C LEU A 30 -3.70 5.62 -3.39
N VAL A 31 -2.75 4.70 -3.36
CA VAL A 31 -2.59 3.73 -2.28
C VAL A 31 -1.45 4.18 -1.40
N ILE A 32 -1.70 4.30 -0.11
CA ILE A 32 -0.65 4.58 0.89
C ILE A 32 -0.43 3.30 1.68
N LEU A 33 0.84 2.85 1.69
CA LEU A 33 1.29 1.74 2.51
C LEU A 33 2.06 2.27 3.70
N HIS A 34 1.86 1.65 4.87
CA HIS A 34 2.57 1.97 6.10
C HIS A 34 3.29 0.75 6.66
N SER A 35 4.57 0.90 6.95
CA SER A 35 5.35 -0.07 7.73
C SER A 35 5.19 0.17 9.23
N ASP A 36 5.56 -0.83 10.03
CA ASP A 36 5.56 -0.73 11.49
C ASP A 36 6.53 0.33 12.02
N ASP A 37 7.59 0.64 11.28
CA ASP A 37 8.54 1.72 11.59
C ASP A 37 8.09 3.12 11.09
N LYS A 38 6.81 3.25 10.72
CA LYS A 38 6.13 4.51 10.33
C LYS A 38 6.62 5.13 9.03
N ARG A 39 7.25 4.35 8.14
CA ARG A 39 7.51 4.81 6.77
C ARG A 39 6.23 4.75 5.95
N GLU A 40 6.07 5.72 5.05
CA GLU A 40 4.95 5.79 4.12
C GLU A 40 5.45 5.53 2.70
N PHE A 41 4.74 4.68 1.96
CA PHE A 41 5.03 4.37 0.56
C PHE A 41 3.81 4.75 -0.29
N HIS A 42 4.00 5.70 -1.20
CA HIS A 42 2.94 6.19 -2.07
C HIS A 42 2.96 5.42 -3.38
N MET A 43 1.84 4.78 -3.72
CA MET A 43 1.68 4.04 -4.96
C MET A 43 0.49 4.58 -5.75
N ARG A 44 0.71 4.79 -7.04
CA ARG A 44 -0.36 5.09 -7.98
C ARG A 44 -0.97 3.79 -8.50
N ALA A 45 -2.26 3.62 -8.28
CA ALA A 45 -3.05 2.51 -8.80
C ALA A 45 -3.89 3.01 -9.99
N PHE A 46 -3.94 2.20 -11.04
CA PHE A 46 -4.79 2.43 -12.20
C PHE A 46 -5.84 1.32 -12.25
N PHE A 47 -7.10 1.71 -12.40
CA PHE A 47 -8.22 0.80 -12.57
C PHE A 47 -8.60 0.79 -14.06
N TRP A 48 -8.81 -0.40 -14.63
CA TRP A 48 -9.27 -0.60 -16.01
C TRP A 48 -10.62 -1.30 -15.98
#